data_AF-A0A9X8GQK9-F1
#
_entry.id   AF-A0A9X8GQK9-F1
#
_cell.length_a   1.000
_cell.length_b   1.000
_cell.length_c   1.000
_cell.angle_alpha   90.00
_cell.angle_beta   90.00
_cell.angle_gamma   90.00
#
_symmetry.space_group_name_H-M   'P 1'
#
loop_
_entity.id
_entity.type
_entity.pdbx_description
1 polymer ?
#
loop_
_entity_poly.entity_id
_entity_poly.type
_entity_poly.pdbx_seq_one_letter_code
_entity_poly.pdbx_strand_id
1 'polypeptide(L)'
;MVKERVLAVPDTSIFIAELPEATRNIIRKDLEEHAREHHYRLEWDLKNKDYVAMSRRFCDMEDIYMDTHLHFCEAGEDIEPYEKSLQRTISIRLYQDEVEELCRKSGKVGLSIGELFENFVADLICGTHTNGSDERMYIEQWFDRCYFSIMPEETFLSYLLEMREIDSVLECWEILQELKDLEEPDCYDKEELEIQQNTLEEYFQEYRTYTREPTEDQLEAAMEKVLEWNKEREYLLEGNVPEKSLGR
;
A
#
# COMPACT_ATOMS: atom_id res chain seq x y z
N MET A 1 8.20 0.14 10.24
CA MET A 1 7.65 1.00 11.32
C MET A 1 6.38 0.34 11.86
N VAL A 2 6.00 0.57 13.13
CA VAL A 2 4.78 -0.02 13.71
C VAL A 2 3.56 0.80 13.24
N LYS A 3 2.53 0.15 12.66
CA LYS A 3 1.29 0.83 12.26
C LYS A 3 0.62 1.41 13.52
N GLU A 4 0.00 2.59 13.45
CA GLU A 4 -0.73 3.18 14.59
C GLU A 4 -2.21 3.31 14.26
N ARG A 5 -3.09 3.02 15.22
CA ARG A 5 -4.53 3.17 15.04
C ARG A 5 -5.19 3.70 16.32
N VAL A 6 -5.99 4.76 16.16
CA VAL A 6 -6.80 5.35 17.23
C VAL A 6 -8.23 4.83 17.11
N LEU A 7 -8.80 4.27 18.18
CA LEU A 7 -10.16 3.74 18.20
C LEU A 7 -10.91 4.18 19.45
N ALA A 8 -12.18 4.54 19.31
CA ALA A 8 -13.05 4.80 20.47
C ALA A 8 -13.62 3.51 21.07
N VAL A 9 -12.73 2.64 21.59
CA VAL A 9 -13.08 1.39 22.26
C VAL A 9 -12.85 1.57 23.76
N PRO A 10 -13.91 1.62 24.60
CA PRO A 10 -13.77 1.90 26.02
C PRO A 10 -13.22 0.72 26.82
N ASP A 11 -13.45 -0.51 26.35
CA ASP A 11 -12.97 -1.76 26.96
C ASP A 11 -12.90 -2.84 25.88
N THR A 12 -11.85 -3.67 25.88
CA THR A 12 -11.64 -4.66 24.81
C THR A 12 -12.64 -5.81 24.87
N SER A 13 -13.35 -6.02 25.98
CA SER A 13 -14.40 -7.04 26.07
C SER A 13 -15.76 -6.58 25.52
N ILE A 14 -15.89 -5.32 25.11
CA ILE A 14 -17.13 -4.78 24.53
C ILE A 14 -17.46 -5.46 23.20
N PHE A 15 -18.77 -5.64 22.94
CA PHE A 15 -19.23 -6.07 21.63
C PHE A 15 -19.07 -4.92 20.62
N ILE A 16 -18.49 -5.21 19.46
CA ILE A 16 -18.29 -4.19 18.42
C ILE A 16 -19.61 -3.60 17.95
N ALA A 17 -20.68 -4.39 17.94
CA ALA A 17 -22.02 -3.90 17.61
C ALA A 17 -22.51 -2.76 18.53
N GLU A 18 -21.98 -2.64 19.76
CA GLU A 18 -22.32 -1.61 20.74
C GLU A 18 -21.48 -0.34 20.62
N LEU A 19 -20.42 -0.36 19.80
CA LEU A 19 -19.57 0.81 19.56
C LEU A 19 -20.29 1.88 18.72
N PRO A 20 -19.84 3.15 18.79
CA PRO A 20 -20.31 4.20 17.90
C PRO A 20 -20.19 3.79 16.43
N GLU A 21 -21.16 4.20 15.60
CA GLU A 21 -21.20 3.81 14.20
C GLU A 21 -19.91 4.16 13.43
N ALA A 22 -19.33 5.32 13.71
CA ALA A 22 -18.07 5.76 13.13
C ALA A 22 -16.91 4.78 13.45
N THR A 23 -16.73 4.42 14.72
CA THR A 23 -15.72 3.44 15.17
C THR A 23 -15.95 2.07 14.54
N ARG A 24 -17.21 1.62 14.43
CA ARG A 24 -17.53 0.36 13.74
C ARG A 24 -17.15 0.41 12.26
N ASN A 25 -17.30 1.55 11.60
CA ASN A 25 -16.91 1.72 10.20
C ASN A 25 -15.39 1.66 10.03
N ILE A 26 -14.63 2.24 10.95
CA ILE A 26 -13.16 2.13 11.00
C ILE A 26 -12.75 0.66 11.14
N ILE A 27 -13.27 -0.03 12.18
CA ILE A 27 -12.96 -1.45 12.42
C ILE A 27 -13.34 -2.32 11.22
N ARG A 28 -14.46 -2.03 10.55
CA ARG A 28 -14.85 -2.75 9.33
C ARG A 28 -13.84 -2.56 8.20
N LYS A 29 -13.31 -1.34 8.04
CA LYS A 29 -12.30 -1.05 7.03
C LYS A 29 -10.96 -1.72 7.33
N ASP A 30 -10.55 -1.70 8.59
CA ASP A 30 -9.34 -2.41 9.05
C ASP A 30 -9.49 -3.93 8.81
N LEU A 31 -10.68 -4.50 9.08
CA LEU A 31 -10.98 -5.89 8.80
C LEU A 31 -10.96 -6.23 7.29
N GLU A 32 -11.54 -5.37 6.44
CA GLU A 32 -11.50 -5.52 4.98
C GLU A 32 -10.08 -5.42 4.43
N GLU A 33 -9.24 -4.59 5.04
CA GLU A 33 -7.83 -4.41 4.69
C GLU A 33 -7.00 -5.62 5.05
N HIS A 34 -7.06 -6.08 6.30
CA HIS A 34 -6.36 -7.28 6.75
C HIS A 34 -6.76 -8.52 5.93
N ALA A 35 -8.06 -8.69 5.60
CA ALA A 35 -8.51 -9.77 4.73
C ALA A 35 -7.92 -9.73 3.31
N ARG A 36 -7.69 -8.51 2.79
CA ARG A 36 -7.08 -8.29 1.47
C ARG A 36 -5.58 -8.62 1.51
N GLU A 37 -4.88 -8.14 2.54
CA GLU A 37 -3.44 -8.38 2.76
C GLU A 37 -3.14 -9.88 2.95
N HIS A 38 -3.97 -10.60 3.71
CA HIS A 38 -3.77 -12.02 4.01
C HIS A 38 -4.57 -12.98 3.11
N HIS A 39 -5.18 -12.48 2.04
CA HIS A 39 -5.89 -13.26 1.01
C HIS A 39 -6.97 -14.24 1.51
N TYR A 40 -7.73 -13.87 2.55
CA TYR A 40 -8.86 -14.66 3.02
C TYR A 40 -10.20 -13.94 2.86
N ARG A 41 -11.28 -14.71 2.86
CA ARG A 41 -12.63 -14.18 2.68
C ARG A 41 -13.32 -13.94 4.02
N LEU A 42 -13.89 -12.76 4.19
CA LEU A 42 -14.73 -12.45 5.34
C LEU A 42 -16.08 -13.18 5.27
N GLU A 43 -16.47 -13.80 6.38
CA GLU A 43 -17.77 -14.44 6.53
C GLU A 43 -18.89 -13.39 6.71
N TRP A 44 -19.99 -13.57 5.98
CA TRP A 44 -21.13 -12.65 6.00
C TRP A 44 -22.30 -13.19 6.81
N ASP A 45 -22.82 -12.40 7.74
CA ASP A 45 -24.02 -12.71 8.51
C ASP A 45 -25.26 -12.11 7.85
N LEU A 46 -26.10 -12.97 7.25
CA LEU A 46 -27.36 -12.55 6.60
C LEU A 46 -28.37 -11.94 7.57
N LYS A 47 -28.34 -12.32 8.85
CA LYS A 47 -29.29 -11.84 9.87
C LYS A 47 -28.95 -10.42 10.30
N ASN A 48 -27.66 -10.18 10.57
CA ASN A 48 -27.16 -8.89 11.02
C ASN A 48 -26.81 -7.95 9.86
N LYS A 49 -26.73 -8.46 8.63
CA LYS A 49 -26.35 -7.73 7.41
C LYS A 49 -24.97 -7.06 7.55
N ASP A 50 -24.04 -7.76 8.18
CA ASP A 50 -22.67 -7.32 8.39
C ASP A 50 -21.73 -8.55 8.43
N TYR A 51 -20.42 -8.33 8.56
CA TYR A 51 -19.48 -9.43 8.75
C TYR A 51 -19.69 -10.12 10.10
N VAL A 52 -19.52 -11.45 10.16
CA VAL A 52 -19.66 -12.25 11.40
C VAL A 52 -18.77 -11.68 12.51
N ALA A 53 -17.55 -11.28 12.14
CA ALA A 53 -16.59 -10.54 12.94
C ALA A 53 -17.19 -9.34 13.71
N MET A 54 -18.04 -8.54 13.06
CA MET A 54 -18.63 -7.32 13.65
C MET A 54 -19.63 -7.59 14.78
N SER A 55 -20.05 -8.85 14.96
CA SER A 55 -20.91 -9.28 16.07
C SER A 55 -20.13 -9.77 17.30
N ARG A 56 -18.80 -9.88 17.20
CA ARG A 56 -17.93 -10.40 18.27
C ARG A 56 -17.48 -9.29 19.23
N ARG A 57 -16.77 -9.69 20.28
CA ARG A 57 -16.07 -8.73 21.16
C ARG A 57 -14.85 -8.19 20.45
N PHE A 58 -14.41 -6.99 20.81
CA PHE A 58 -13.21 -6.41 20.23
C PHE A 58 -11.97 -7.31 20.43
N CYS A 59 -11.81 -7.88 21.63
CA CYS A 59 -10.70 -8.80 21.95
C CYS A 59 -10.68 -10.08 21.10
N ASP A 60 -11.82 -10.50 20.52
CA ASP A 60 -11.90 -11.69 19.67
C ASP A 60 -11.27 -11.47 18.27
N MET A 61 -10.81 -10.25 17.99
CA MET A 61 -10.19 -9.83 16.73
C MET A 61 -8.89 -9.05 16.93
N GLU A 62 -8.22 -9.21 18.07
CA GLU A 62 -6.91 -8.58 18.29
C GLU A 62 -5.87 -8.99 17.24
N ASP A 63 -6.02 -10.17 16.63
CA ASP A 63 -5.13 -10.67 15.59
C ASP A 63 -4.98 -9.71 14.39
N ILE A 64 -6.05 -8.99 14.00
CA ILE A 64 -5.95 -8.02 12.88
C ILE A 64 -5.15 -6.77 13.22
N TYR A 65 -4.81 -6.58 14.50
CA TYR A 65 -4.02 -5.47 15.02
C TYR A 65 -2.69 -5.92 15.63
N MET A 66 -2.24 -7.16 15.37
CA MET A 66 -1.03 -7.72 15.98
C MET A 66 0.21 -6.83 15.80
N ASP A 67 0.39 -6.24 14.60
CA ASP A 67 1.50 -5.34 14.27
C ASP A 67 1.10 -3.86 14.29
N THR A 68 -0.01 -3.54 14.99
CA THR A 68 -0.57 -2.19 15.10
C THR A 68 -0.61 -1.73 16.55
N HIS A 69 -0.05 -0.56 16.84
CA HIS A 69 -0.17 0.08 18.14
C HIS A 69 -1.54 0.75 18.27
N LEU A 70 -2.39 0.19 19.13
CA LEU A 70 -3.74 0.69 19.39
C LEU A 70 -3.75 1.76 20.47
N HIS A 71 -4.33 2.92 20.15
CA HIS A 71 -4.62 3.99 21.08
C HIS A 71 -6.14 4.10 21.29
N PHE A 72 -6.59 3.97 22.53
CA PHE A 72 -8.02 4.12 22.85
C PHE A 72 -8.36 5.57 23.19
N CYS A 73 -9.46 6.09 22.64
CA CYS A 73 -9.91 7.47 22.83
C CYS A 73 -11.41 7.55 23.16
N GLU A 74 -11.93 8.77 23.37
CA GLU A 74 -13.36 8.99 23.51
C GLU A 74 -14.09 8.92 22.15
N ALA A 75 -15.39 8.67 22.18
CA ALA A 75 -16.22 8.56 20.97
C ALA A 75 -16.15 9.81 20.10
N GLY A 76 -15.73 9.63 18.84
CA GLY A 76 -15.59 10.70 17.85
C GLY A 76 -14.17 11.26 17.72
N GLU A 77 -13.28 11.00 18.68
CA GLU A 77 -11.87 11.40 18.59
C GLU A 77 -11.03 10.50 17.67
N ASP A 78 -11.58 9.36 17.25
CA ASP A 78 -10.99 8.37 16.34
C ASP A 78 -11.18 8.73 14.86
N ILE A 79 -12.16 9.58 14.54
CA ILE A 79 -12.55 9.91 13.16
C ILE A 79 -11.45 10.72 12.44
N GLU A 80 -11.03 11.85 13.00
CA GLU A 80 -10.03 12.72 12.38
C GLU A 80 -8.66 12.03 12.22
N PRO A 81 -8.13 11.30 13.23
CA PRO A 81 -6.92 10.49 13.05
C PRO A 81 -7.07 9.42 11.95
N TYR A 82 -8.23 8.77 11.87
CA TYR A 82 -8.50 7.79 10.83
C TYR A 82 -8.50 8.44 9.43
N GLU A 83 -9.24 9.54 9.25
CA GLU A 83 -9.26 10.28 7.97
C GLU A 83 -7.87 10.77 7.58
N LYS A 84 -7.08 11.29 8.54
CA LYS A 84 -5.69 11.69 8.30
C LYS A 84 -4.84 10.49 7.87
N SER A 85 -5.03 9.31 8.48
CA SER A 85 -4.31 8.09 8.12
C SER A 85 -4.59 7.60 6.69
N LEU A 86 -5.69 8.04 6.05
CA LEU A 86 -6.01 7.73 4.66
C LEU A 86 -5.38 8.72 3.65
N GLN A 87 -4.91 9.88 4.10
CA GLN A 87 -4.34 10.89 3.22
C GLN A 87 -2.91 10.52 2.79
N ARG A 88 -2.59 10.79 1.53
CA ARG A 88 -1.25 10.63 0.94
C ARG A 88 -0.79 11.96 0.34
N THR A 89 0.45 12.34 0.61
CA THR A 89 1.02 13.58 0.07
C THR A 89 1.92 13.26 -1.10
N ILE A 90 1.51 13.66 -2.31
CA ILE A 90 2.28 13.48 -3.55
C ILE A 90 2.67 14.86 -4.08
N SER A 91 3.96 15.06 -4.33
CA SER A 91 4.47 16.32 -4.87
C SER A 91 4.49 16.27 -6.40
N ILE A 92 3.81 17.23 -7.05
CA ILE A 92 3.81 17.39 -8.50
C ILE A 92 4.48 18.71 -8.90
N ARG A 93 5.19 18.71 -10.04
CA ARG A 93 5.81 19.91 -10.60
C ARG A 93 4.93 20.48 -11.69
N LEU A 94 4.49 21.73 -11.51
CA LEU A 94 3.63 22.46 -12.44
C LEU A 94 4.17 23.88 -12.65
N TYR A 95 4.01 24.41 -13.85
CA TYR A 95 4.20 25.82 -14.13
C TYR A 95 3.03 26.66 -13.59
N GLN A 96 3.27 27.96 -13.39
CA GLN A 96 2.29 28.86 -12.76
C GLN A 96 0.97 28.94 -13.55
N ASP A 97 1.04 28.95 -14.88
CA ASP A 97 -0.12 28.97 -15.77
C ASP A 97 -0.90 27.65 -15.75
N GLU A 98 -0.21 26.51 -15.64
CA GLU A 98 -0.84 25.20 -15.44
C GLU A 98 -1.61 25.13 -14.11
N VAL A 99 -1.04 25.71 -13.04
CA VAL A 99 -1.72 25.79 -11.73
C VAL A 99 -3.01 26.62 -11.84
N GLU A 100 -2.97 27.78 -12.52
CA GLU A 100 -4.17 28.58 -12.73
C GLU A 100 -5.26 27.83 -13.51
N GLU A 101 -4.88 27.10 -14.57
CA GLU A 101 -5.85 26.37 -15.37
C GLU A 101 -6.41 25.16 -14.64
N LEU A 102 -5.60 24.48 -13.83
CA LEU A 102 -6.04 23.39 -12.95
C LEU A 102 -7.08 23.91 -11.93
N CYS A 103 -6.80 25.04 -11.27
CA CYS A 103 -7.74 25.71 -10.37
C CYS A 103 -9.05 26.10 -11.08
N ARG A 104 -8.98 26.61 -12.31
CA ARG A 104 -10.19 26.95 -13.09
C ARG A 104 -10.98 25.69 -13.44
N LYS A 105 -10.32 24.60 -13.80
CA LYS A 105 -10.97 23.34 -14.16
C LYS A 105 -11.68 22.71 -12.97
N SER A 106 -11.02 22.64 -11.81
CA SER A 106 -11.64 22.12 -10.58
C SER A 106 -12.77 23.04 -10.10
N GLY A 107 -12.56 24.36 -10.11
CA GLY A 107 -13.56 25.35 -9.70
C GLY A 107 -14.83 25.34 -10.55
N LYS A 108 -14.75 25.03 -11.86
CA LYS A 108 -15.93 24.90 -12.75
C LYS A 108 -16.89 23.78 -12.33
N VAL A 109 -16.37 22.73 -11.72
CA VAL A 109 -17.15 21.56 -11.27
C VAL A 109 -17.38 21.54 -9.76
N GLY A 110 -16.89 22.56 -9.05
CA GLY A 110 -17.07 22.69 -7.60
C GLY A 110 -16.23 21.70 -6.77
N LEU A 111 -15.16 21.16 -7.35
CA LEU A 111 -14.24 20.24 -6.65
C LEU A 111 -12.96 20.97 -6.24
N SER A 112 -12.40 20.54 -5.11
CA SER A 112 -11.00 20.79 -4.78
C SER A 112 -10.07 20.08 -5.77
N ILE A 113 -8.82 20.51 -5.84
CA ILE A 113 -7.81 19.84 -6.67
C ILE A 113 -7.54 18.41 -6.18
N GLY A 114 -7.58 18.20 -4.86
CA GLY A 114 -7.44 16.86 -4.25
C GLY A 114 -8.53 15.91 -4.74
N GLU A 115 -9.80 16.30 -4.58
CA GLU A 115 -10.94 15.51 -5.06
C GLU A 115 -10.87 15.23 -6.57
N LEU A 116 -10.43 16.20 -7.37
CA LEU A 116 -10.26 16.00 -8.81
C LEU A 116 -9.21 14.92 -9.12
N PHE A 117 -8.09 14.91 -8.40
CA PHE A 117 -7.05 13.89 -8.54
C PHE A 117 -7.46 12.54 -7.96
N GLU A 118 -8.18 12.50 -6.84
CA GLU A 118 -8.72 11.26 -6.27
C GLU A 118 -9.62 10.54 -7.30
N ASN A 119 -10.48 11.29 -7.98
CA ASN A 119 -11.33 10.77 -9.07
C ASN A 119 -10.50 10.24 -10.24
N PHE A 120 -9.51 11.02 -10.70
CA PHE A 120 -8.64 10.61 -11.79
C PHE A 120 -7.84 9.34 -11.45
N VAL A 121 -7.26 9.27 -10.25
CA VAL A 121 -6.50 8.10 -9.78
C VAL A 121 -7.42 6.90 -9.66
N ALA A 122 -8.62 7.05 -9.12
CA ALA A 122 -9.59 5.96 -9.02
C ALA A 122 -9.92 5.37 -10.39
N ASP A 123 -10.05 6.19 -11.44
CA ASP A 123 -10.24 5.68 -12.79
C ASP A 123 -8.96 5.03 -13.36
N LEU A 124 -7.79 5.63 -13.12
CA LEU A 124 -6.50 5.10 -13.58
C LEU A 124 -6.19 3.69 -13.07
N ILE A 125 -6.54 3.38 -11.82
CA ILE A 125 -6.23 2.08 -11.19
C ILE A 125 -7.43 1.13 -11.14
N CYS A 126 -8.55 1.46 -11.79
CA CYS A 126 -9.81 0.73 -11.65
C CYS A 126 -10.26 0.57 -10.17
N GLY A 127 -10.12 1.63 -9.40
CA GLY A 127 -10.42 1.69 -7.97
C GLY A 127 -11.90 1.69 -7.61
N THR A 128 -12.18 1.84 -6.32
CA THR A 128 -13.53 1.71 -5.73
C THR A 128 -14.50 2.83 -6.08
N HIS A 129 -14.00 4.02 -6.42
CA HIS A 129 -14.80 5.22 -6.68
C HIS A 129 -14.65 5.70 -8.14
N THR A 130 -14.53 4.77 -9.09
CA THR A 130 -14.45 5.10 -10.51
C THR A 130 -15.69 5.86 -11.00
N ASN A 131 -15.49 6.81 -11.92
CA ASN A 131 -16.54 7.58 -12.55
C ASN A 131 -17.35 6.78 -13.59
N GLY A 132 -16.86 5.62 -14.03
CA GLY A 132 -17.59 4.78 -14.98
C GLY A 132 -16.69 3.87 -15.80
N SER A 133 -17.30 3.05 -16.66
CA SER A 133 -16.55 2.22 -17.62
C SER A 133 -15.91 3.06 -18.73
N ASP A 134 -16.56 4.14 -19.16
CA ASP A 134 -16.10 4.94 -20.29
C ASP A 134 -14.89 5.78 -19.88
N GLU A 135 -14.90 6.35 -18.68
CA GLU A 135 -13.78 7.10 -18.11
C GLU A 135 -12.53 6.21 -17.96
N ARG A 136 -12.71 4.99 -17.45
CA ARG A 136 -11.62 3.99 -17.39
C ARG A 136 -11.10 3.64 -18.77
N MET A 137 -11.99 3.38 -19.73
CA MET A 137 -11.60 3.09 -21.11
C MET A 137 -10.80 4.25 -21.72
N TYR A 138 -11.17 5.51 -21.46
CA TYR A 138 -10.44 6.67 -21.95
C TYR A 138 -9.08 6.85 -21.26
N ILE A 139 -9.00 6.57 -19.96
CA ILE A 139 -7.74 6.67 -19.21
C ILE A 139 -6.78 5.55 -19.58
N GLU A 140 -7.25 4.32 -19.76
CA GLU A 140 -6.44 3.22 -20.31
C GLU A 140 -5.89 3.59 -21.69
N GLN A 141 -6.73 4.11 -22.58
CA GLN A 141 -6.28 4.60 -23.89
C GLN A 141 -5.26 5.75 -23.78
N TRP A 142 -5.39 6.63 -22.79
CA TRP A 142 -4.41 7.69 -22.56
C TRP A 142 -3.08 7.09 -22.08
N PHE A 143 -3.13 6.16 -21.11
CA PHE A 143 -1.97 5.49 -20.55
C PHE A 143 -1.20 4.74 -21.65
N ASP A 144 -1.89 3.87 -22.39
CA ASP A 144 -1.32 3.04 -23.47
C ASP A 144 -0.72 3.85 -24.62
N ARG A 145 -1.12 5.12 -24.76
CA ARG A 145 -0.63 6.03 -25.81
C ARG A 145 0.47 6.98 -25.34
N CYS A 146 0.76 7.03 -24.04
CA CYS A 146 1.85 7.83 -23.53
C CYS A 146 3.18 7.16 -23.87
N TYR A 147 4.22 7.98 -24.11
CA TYR A 147 5.53 7.47 -24.51
C TYR A 147 6.09 6.44 -23.51
N PHE A 148 5.84 6.65 -22.21
CA PHE A 148 6.30 5.79 -21.13
C PHE A 148 5.64 4.41 -21.10
N SER A 149 4.49 4.24 -21.77
CA SER A 149 3.80 2.96 -21.89
C SER A 149 4.06 2.30 -23.25
N ILE A 150 4.18 3.09 -24.33
CA ILE A 150 4.50 2.58 -25.68
C ILE A 150 5.93 2.03 -25.74
N MET A 151 6.86 2.71 -25.06
CA MET A 151 8.27 2.36 -25.03
C MET A 151 8.74 2.37 -23.57
N PRO A 152 8.29 1.41 -22.75
CA PRO A 152 8.75 1.33 -21.37
C PRO A 152 10.23 0.96 -21.38
N GLU A 153 10.97 1.44 -20.39
CA GLU A 153 12.30 0.90 -20.13
C GLU A 153 12.13 -0.53 -19.62
N GLU A 154 12.77 -1.49 -20.28
CA GLU A 154 12.77 -2.88 -19.82
C GLU A 154 13.79 -3.01 -18.69
N THR A 155 13.32 -2.79 -17.46
CA THR A 155 14.12 -2.84 -16.23
C THR A 155 13.81 -4.10 -15.43
N PHE A 156 14.71 -4.46 -14.51
CA PHE A 156 14.44 -5.56 -13.58
C PHE A 156 13.17 -5.31 -12.75
N LEU A 157 12.96 -4.08 -12.28
CA LEU A 157 11.75 -3.69 -11.54
C LEU A 157 10.47 -3.94 -12.35
N SER A 158 10.43 -3.50 -13.62
CA SER A 158 9.24 -3.72 -14.48
C SER A 158 8.95 -5.21 -14.68
N TYR A 159 10.00 -6.03 -14.87
CA TYR A 159 9.85 -7.47 -14.97
C TYR A 159 9.25 -8.08 -13.69
N LEU A 160 9.78 -7.72 -12.51
CA LEU A 160 9.27 -8.23 -11.23
C LEU A 160 7.81 -7.84 -10.98
N LEU A 161 7.41 -6.63 -11.36
CA LEU A 161 6.04 -6.15 -11.24
C LEU A 161 5.08 -6.90 -12.19
N GLU A 162 5.51 -7.17 -13.42
CA GLU A 162 4.71 -7.94 -14.38
C GLU A 162 4.54 -9.40 -13.96
N MET A 163 5.63 -10.01 -13.45
CA MET A 163 5.62 -11.39 -12.97
C MET A 163 4.99 -11.55 -11.58
N ARG A 164 4.77 -10.45 -10.84
CA ARG A 164 4.28 -10.42 -9.45
C ARG A 164 5.22 -11.09 -8.43
N GLU A 165 6.52 -10.96 -8.66
CA GLU A 165 7.58 -11.59 -7.87
C GLU A 165 8.33 -10.56 -6.99
N ILE A 166 7.88 -9.31 -6.98
CA ILE A 166 8.54 -8.18 -6.31
C ILE A 166 8.75 -8.39 -4.81
N ASP A 167 7.73 -8.90 -4.10
CA ASP A 167 7.81 -9.07 -2.64
C ASP A 167 8.76 -10.23 -2.28
N SER A 168 8.76 -11.32 -3.05
CA SER A 168 9.71 -12.43 -2.87
C SER A 168 11.16 -12.00 -3.09
N VAL A 169 11.42 -11.19 -4.12
CA VAL A 169 12.77 -10.67 -4.37
C VAL A 169 13.22 -9.69 -3.28
N LEU A 170 12.32 -8.84 -2.77
CA LEU A 170 12.63 -7.94 -1.66
C LEU A 170 12.98 -8.71 -0.38
N GLU A 171 12.21 -9.77 -0.05
CA GLU A 171 12.48 -10.65 1.10
C GLU A 171 13.84 -11.34 0.95
N CYS A 172 14.12 -11.94 -0.21
CA CYS A 172 15.43 -12.55 -0.49
C CYS A 172 16.58 -11.55 -0.33
N TRP A 173 16.41 -10.32 -0.82
CA TRP A 173 17.43 -9.28 -0.71
C TRP A 173 17.67 -8.85 0.74
N GLU A 174 16.63 -8.68 1.54
CA GLU A 174 16.73 -8.32 2.97
C GLU A 174 17.51 -9.37 3.74
N ILE A 175 17.13 -10.66 3.63
CA ILE A 175 17.83 -11.78 4.26
C ILE A 175 19.31 -11.79 3.85
N LEU A 176 19.59 -11.59 2.56
CA LEU A 176 20.95 -11.57 2.04
C LEU A 176 21.78 -10.40 2.62
N GLN A 177 21.20 -9.22 2.85
CA GLN A 177 21.90 -8.12 3.53
C GLN A 177 22.16 -8.46 5.01
N GLU A 178 21.15 -8.98 5.72
CA GLU A 178 21.30 -9.36 7.13
C GLU A 178 22.43 -10.39 7.33
N LEU A 179 22.49 -11.40 6.47
CA LEU A 179 23.54 -12.43 6.50
C LEU A 179 24.93 -11.87 6.18
N LYS A 180 25.02 -10.89 5.27
CA LYS A 180 26.29 -10.21 4.94
C LYS A 180 26.82 -9.35 6.08
N ASP A 181 25.93 -8.86 6.95
CA ASP A 181 26.27 -8.00 8.09
C ASP A 181 26.66 -8.79 9.35
N LEU A 182 26.54 -10.13 9.36
CA LEU A 182 26.96 -10.97 10.48
C LEU A 182 28.49 -10.99 10.64
N GLU A 183 28.97 -10.72 11.86
CA GLU A 183 30.41 -10.76 12.17
C GLU A 183 31.00 -12.18 12.14
N GLU A 184 30.26 -13.17 12.65
CA GLU A 184 30.70 -14.58 12.73
C GLU A 184 29.61 -15.54 12.22
N PRO A 185 29.38 -15.61 10.88
CA PRO A 185 28.38 -16.50 10.31
C PRO A 185 28.79 -17.97 10.49
N ASP A 186 27.84 -18.78 10.96
CA ASP A 186 28.01 -20.21 11.10
C ASP A 186 27.91 -20.94 9.73
N CYS A 187 27.78 -22.27 9.74
CA CYS A 187 27.67 -23.02 8.49
C CYS A 187 26.30 -22.86 7.81
N TYR A 188 25.23 -22.70 8.60
CA TYR A 188 23.88 -22.51 8.11
C TYR A 188 23.72 -21.11 7.52
N ASP A 189 24.27 -20.09 8.17
CA ASP A 189 24.25 -18.71 7.66
C ASP A 189 24.91 -18.59 6.28
N LYS A 190 26.02 -19.32 6.07
CA LYS A 190 26.74 -19.35 4.79
C LYS A 190 25.98 -20.11 3.70
N GLU A 191 25.34 -21.22 4.06
CA GLU A 191 24.49 -21.98 3.15
C GLU A 191 23.29 -21.14 2.72
N GLU A 192 22.63 -20.47 3.67
CA GLU A 192 21.51 -19.56 3.40
C GLU A 192 21.95 -18.39 2.52
N LEU A 193 23.11 -17.78 2.79
CA LEU A 193 23.65 -16.69 1.96
C LEU A 193 23.85 -17.14 0.51
N GLU A 194 24.40 -18.35 0.29
CA GLU A 194 24.56 -18.92 -1.05
C GLU A 194 23.21 -19.19 -1.72
N ILE A 195 22.22 -19.70 -0.98
CA ILE A 195 20.85 -19.93 -1.48
C ILE A 195 20.24 -18.61 -1.94
N GLN A 196 20.20 -17.58 -1.08
CA GLN A 196 19.60 -16.29 -1.40
C GLN A 196 20.30 -15.60 -2.57
N GLN A 197 21.64 -15.66 -2.61
CA GLN A 197 22.43 -15.12 -3.72
C GLN A 197 22.09 -15.82 -5.04
N ASN A 198 21.99 -17.16 -5.05
CA ASN A 198 21.63 -17.92 -6.24
C ASN A 198 20.19 -17.64 -6.69
N THR A 199 19.24 -17.56 -5.77
CA THR A 199 17.83 -17.24 -6.09
C THR A 199 17.71 -15.86 -6.75
N LEU A 200 18.37 -14.83 -6.22
CA LEU A 200 18.35 -13.50 -6.82
C LEU A 200 19.01 -13.47 -8.20
N GLU A 201 20.11 -14.21 -8.37
CA GLU A 201 20.78 -14.35 -9.68
C GLU A 201 19.90 -15.12 -10.69
N GLU A 202 19.12 -16.11 -10.25
CA GLU A 202 18.14 -16.80 -11.08
C GLU A 202 17.07 -15.83 -11.60
N TYR A 203 16.44 -15.03 -10.72
CA TYR A 203 15.48 -14.00 -11.15
C TYR A 203 16.12 -12.98 -12.11
N PHE A 204 17.34 -12.54 -11.83
CA PHE A 204 18.03 -11.61 -12.71
C PHE A 204 18.36 -12.22 -14.07
N GLN A 205 18.78 -13.48 -14.11
CA GLN A 205 19.04 -14.21 -15.34
C GLN A 205 17.75 -14.44 -16.14
N GLU A 206 16.64 -14.76 -15.48
CA GLU A 206 15.33 -14.87 -16.11
C GLU A 206 14.92 -13.55 -16.77
N TYR A 207 15.04 -12.44 -16.04
CA TYR A 207 14.86 -11.09 -16.58
C TYR A 207 15.70 -10.88 -17.84
N ARG A 208 17.00 -11.20 -17.82
CA ARG A 208 17.90 -11.06 -18.97
C ARG A 208 17.52 -11.96 -20.16
N THR A 209 16.83 -13.08 -19.93
CA THR A 209 16.35 -13.96 -21.00
C THR A 209 14.98 -13.55 -21.57
N TYR A 210 14.11 -13.02 -20.71
CA TYR A 210 12.77 -12.54 -21.08
C TYR A 210 12.85 -11.21 -21.85
N THR A 211 13.84 -10.40 -21.48
CA THR A 211 14.01 -9.02 -21.94
C THR A 211 14.94 -8.97 -23.15
N ARG A 212 14.54 -8.24 -24.20
CA ARG A 212 15.33 -8.18 -25.43
C ARG A 212 16.54 -7.26 -25.26
N GLU A 213 16.35 -6.13 -24.59
CA GLU A 213 17.37 -5.10 -24.38
C GLU A 213 17.38 -4.71 -22.89
N PRO A 214 17.94 -5.57 -22.01
CA PRO A 214 17.94 -5.32 -20.58
C PRO A 214 18.73 -4.05 -20.24
N THR A 215 18.14 -3.24 -19.37
CA THR A 215 18.70 -1.93 -18.98
C THR A 215 19.88 -2.08 -18.03
N GLU A 216 19.79 -3.01 -17.08
CA GLU A 216 20.81 -3.21 -16.04
C GLU A 216 21.69 -4.43 -16.34
N ASP A 217 23.01 -4.23 -16.18
CA ASP A 217 24.03 -5.27 -16.44
C ASP A 217 24.46 -6.05 -15.19
N GLN A 218 24.11 -5.57 -14.00
CA GLN A 218 24.47 -6.16 -12.72
C GLN A 218 23.26 -6.18 -11.80
N LEU A 219 23.12 -7.25 -11.02
CA LEU A 219 22.05 -7.42 -10.03
C LEU A 219 22.01 -6.26 -9.03
N GLU A 220 23.15 -5.77 -8.56
CA GLU A 220 23.19 -4.67 -7.59
C GLU A 220 22.61 -3.37 -8.16
N ALA A 221 22.92 -3.04 -9.41
CA ALA A 221 22.36 -1.86 -10.08
C ALA A 221 20.86 -2.01 -10.37
N ALA A 222 20.42 -3.23 -10.67
CA ALA A 222 19.02 -3.57 -10.84
C ALA A 222 18.24 -3.40 -9.52
N MET A 223 18.84 -3.87 -8.41
CA MET A 223 18.25 -3.77 -7.09
C MET A 223 18.18 -2.33 -6.57
N GLU A 224 19.08 -1.43 -6.97
CA GLU A 224 19.00 -0.01 -6.59
C GLU A 224 17.65 0.61 -6.97
N LYS A 225 17.16 0.38 -8.21
CA LYS A 225 15.84 0.86 -8.65
C LYS A 225 14.69 0.18 -7.92
N VAL A 226 14.80 -1.12 -7.66
CA VAL A 226 13.80 -1.89 -6.90
C VAL A 226 13.63 -1.32 -5.49
N LEU A 227 14.75 -1.05 -4.82
CA LEU A 227 14.77 -0.50 -3.46
C LEU A 227 14.29 0.95 -3.43
N GLU A 228 14.63 1.78 -4.41
CA GLU A 228 14.13 3.15 -4.52
C GLU A 228 12.60 3.17 -4.68
N TRP A 229 12.07 2.34 -5.58
CA TRP A 229 10.62 2.19 -5.75
C TRP A 229 9.96 1.67 -4.47
N ASN A 230 10.53 0.64 -3.83
CA ASN A 230 9.95 0.09 -2.60
C ASN A 230 9.94 1.11 -1.46
N LYS A 231 10.98 1.94 -1.35
CA LYS A 231 11.03 3.01 -0.35
C LYS A 231 9.90 4.03 -0.56
N GLU A 232 9.64 4.43 -1.80
CA GLU A 232 8.50 5.30 -2.11
C GLU A 232 7.17 4.60 -1.84
N ARG A 233 7.04 3.33 -2.23
CA ARG A 233 5.87 2.48 -1.96
C ARG A 233 5.55 2.42 -0.47
N GLU A 234 6.51 2.05 0.37
CA GLU A 234 6.33 1.92 1.82
C GLU A 234 5.97 3.27 2.45
N TYR A 235 6.66 4.36 2.06
CA TYR A 235 6.30 5.71 2.52
C TYR A 235 4.85 6.09 2.16
N LEU A 236 4.42 5.75 0.94
CA LEU A 236 3.05 5.95 0.50
C LEU A 236 2.07 4.94 1.10
N LEU A 237 2.47 3.78 1.59
CA LEU A 237 1.56 2.84 2.26
C LEU A 237 1.36 3.24 3.72
N GLU A 238 2.41 3.72 4.39
CA GLU A 238 2.37 4.22 5.77
C GLU A 238 1.34 5.36 5.95
N GLY A 239 1.26 6.28 4.98
CA GLY A 239 0.34 7.41 5.04
C GLY A 239 0.74 8.50 6.02
N ASN A 240 -0.18 9.44 6.27
CA ASN A 240 0.08 10.52 7.22
C ASN A 240 -0.13 10.02 8.66
N VAL A 241 0.95 9.95 9.44
CA VAL A 241 0.89 9.59 10.87
C VAL A 241 0.17 10.70 11.67
N PRO A 242 -0.86 10.37 12.49
CA PRO A 242 -1.57 11.36 13.31
C PRO A 242 -0.66 12.02 14.36
N GLU A 243 -0.75 13.34 14.56
CA GLU A 243 0.14 14.07 15.49
C GLU A 243 -0.07 13.73 16.98
N LYS A 244 -1.21 13.12 17.34
CA LYS A 244 -1.49 12.72 18.73
C LYS A 244 -0.53 11.64 19.26
N SER A 245 0.24 10.95 18.41
CA SER A 245 1.27 9.99 18.85
C SER A 245 2.62 10.61 19.22
N LEU A 246 2.80 11.92 19.04
CA LEU A 246 3.99 12.64 19.54
C LEU A 246 3.84 13.17 20.97
N GLY A 247 2.66 12.99 21.58
CA GLY A 247 2.40 13.33 22.97
C GLY A 247 2.79 12.19 23.92
N ARG A 248 4.03 12.23 24.41
CA ARG A 248 4.53 11.43 25.55
C ARG A 248 3.61 11.47 26.77
#